data_AF-A0A2N5IB65-F1
#
_entry.id   AF-A0A2N5IB65-F1
#
_cell.length_a   1.000
_cell.length_b   1.000
_cell.length_c   1.000
_cell.angle_alpha   90.00
_cell.angle_beta   90.00
_cell.angle_gamma   90.00
#
_symmetry.space_group_name_H-M   'P 1'
#
loop_
_entity.id
_entity.type
_entity.pdbx_description
1 polymer ?
#
loop_
_entity_poly.entity_id
_entity_poly.type
_entity_poly.pdbx_seq_one_letter_code
_entity_poly.pdbx_strand_id
1 'polypeptide(L)'
;MKHIQWCQNMLKDKEVQALLEEKVQILIDMYFKGKSDYAIEKFIKSFCEGIRYLENELLKDKGLHPSQIQKNMTYLSAHPQETIKNMAEVKRVVTVEVNRQFRHFNTFLSELAS
;
A
#
# COMPACT_ATOMS: atom_id res chain seq x y z
N MET A 1 9.35 -9.49 18.27
CA MET A 1 8.10 -9.58 17.48
C MET A 1 8.44 -9.20 16.04
N LYS A 2 7.85 -9.81 14.98
CA LYS A 2 8.14 -9.35 13.60
C LYS A 2 7.25 -8.14 13.31
N HIS A 3 7.79 -6.93 13.38
CA HIS A 3 7.02 -5.68 13.25
C HIS A 3 6.28 -5.55 11.90
N ILE A 4 6.77 -6.26 10.88
CA ILE A 4 6.13 -6.34 9.56
C ILE A 4 4.68 -6.84 9.59
N GLN A 5 4.28 -7.56 10.62
CA GLN A 5 2.90 -8.05 10.77
C GLN A 5 1.87 -6.91 10.80
N TRP A 6 2.28 -5.69 11.20
CA TRP A 6 1.38 -4.55 11.30
C TRP A 6 1.02 -3.90 9.96
N CYS A 7 1.68 -4.25 8.86
CA CYS A 7 1.30 -3.83 7.51
C CYS A 7 0.77 -4.97 6.64
N GLN A 8 0.53 -6.17 7.19
CA GLN A 8 0.00 -7.29 6.41
C GLN A 8 -1.43 -7.03 5.95
N ASN A 9 -1.76 -7.50 4.74
CA ASN A 9 -3.09 -7.42 4.13
C ASN A 9 -3.65 -6.00 4.02
N MET A 10 -2.78 -5.01 3.86
CA MET A 10 -3.19 -3.60 3.68
C MET A 10 -3.68 -3.32 2.27
N LEU A 11 -3.05 -3.96 1.26
CA LEU A 11 -3.35 -3.80 -0.16
C LEU A 11 -4.00 -5.07 -0.73
N LYS A 12 -4.76 -4.91 -1.82
CA LYS A 12 -5.49 -6.02 -2.48
C LYS A 12 -4.61 -6.81 -3.44
N ASP A 13 -3.70 -6.13 -4.14
CA ASP A 13 -2.75 -6.80 -5.03
C ASP A 13 -1.58 -7.37 -4.23
N LYS A 14 -1.30 -8.67 -4.40
CA LYS A 14 -0.27 -9.39 -3.63
C LYS A 14 1.14 -8.92 -3.95
N GLU A 15 1.43 -8.55 -5.19
CA GLU A 15 2.76 -8.09 -5.58
C GLU A 15 3.02 -6.69 -5.01
N VAL A 16 2.01 -5.81 -5.05
CA VAL A 16 2.13 -4.48 -4.45
C VAL A 16 2.19 -4.55 -2.92
N GLN A 17 1.45 -5.49 -2.31
CA GLN A 17 1.56 -5.77 -0.87
C GLN A 17 2.98 -6.25 -0.49
N ALA A 18 3.57 -7.16 -1.26
CA ALA A 18 4.94 -7.62 -1.01
C ALA A 18 5.96 -6.47 -1.14
N LEU A 19 5.79 -5.60 -2.14
CA LEU A 19 6.61 -4.41 -2.31
C LEU A 19 6.47 -3.44 -1.12
N LEU A 20 5.24 -3.21 -0.64
CA LEU A 20 4.99 -2.38 0.55
C LEU A 20 5.74 -2.92 1.76
N GLU A 21 5.61 -4.23 2.01
CA GLU A 21 6.29 -4.90 3.13
C GLU A 21 7.82 -4.78 3.00
N GLU A 22 8.39 -5.01 1.82
CA GLU A 22 9.82 -4.84 1.57
C GLU A 22 10.30 -3.42 1.92
N LYS A 23 9.60 -2.38 1.43
CA LYS A 23 9.99 -0.98 1.68
C LYS A 23 9.84 -0.58 3.14
N VAL A 24 8.79 -1.03 3.81
CA VAL A 24 8.60 -0.81 5.24
C VAL A 24 9.73 -1.48 6.04
N GLN A 25 10.08 -2.73 5.71
CA GLN A 25 11.15 -3.46 6.39
C GLN A 25 12.51 -2.75 6.26
N ILE A 26 12.85 -2.29 5.05
CA ILE A 26 14.07 -1.52 4.80
C ILE A 26 14.15 -0.29 5.71
N LEU A 27 13.07 0.51 5.78
CA LEU A 27 13.04 1.71 6.62
C LEU A 27 13.14 1.39 8.13
N ILE A 28 12.53 0.29 8.58
CA ILE A 28 12.63 -0.17 9.97
C ILE A 28 14.08 -0.52 10.31
N ASP A 29 14.74 -1.29 9.43
CA ASP A 29 16.11 -1.76 9.65
C ASP A 29 17.11 -0.61 9.64
N MET A 30 16.87 0.42 8.82
CA MET A 30 17.73 1.60 8.73
C MET A 30 17.55 2.57 9.90
N TYR A 31 16.30 2.91 10.26
CA TYR A 31 16.02 4.08 11.12
C TYR A 31 15.39 3.73 12.47
N PHE A 32 14.81 2.54 12.60
CA PHE A 32 14.04 2.16 13.78
C PHE A 32 14.64 1.01 14.59
N LYS A 33 15.88 0.58 14.28
CA LYS A 33 16.59 -0.42 15.07
C LYS A 33 16.75 0.03 16.52
N GLY A 34 16.28 -0.79 17.47
CA GLY A 34 16.31 -0.48 18.91
C GLY A 34 15.30 0.58 19.36
N LYS A 35 14.40 1.05 18.49
CA LYS A 35 13.27 1.90 18.89
C LYS A 35 12.15 1.06 19.50
N SER A 36 11.25 1.71 20.23
CA SER A 36 10.12 1.03 20.87
C SER A 36 9.11 0.51 19.86
N ASP A 37 8.44 -0.58 20.21
CA ASP A 37 7.34 -1.18 19.44
C ASP A 37 6.28 -0.13 19.07
N TYR A 38 5.94 0.78 20.00
CA TYR A 38 5.00 1.86 19.75
C TYR A 38 5.47 2.82 18.64
N ALA A 39 6.74 3.24 18.65
CA ALA A 39 7.27 4.13 17.63
C ALA A 39 7.25 3.46 16.24
N ILE A 40 7.59 2.16 16.19
CA ILE A 40 7.60 1.38 14.96
C ILE A 40 6.18 1.18 14.45
N GLU A 41 5.22 0.85 15.31
CA GLU A 41 3.82 0.73 14.94
C GLU A 41 3.28 2.04 14.35
N LYS A 42 3.61 3.18 14.95
CA LYS A 42 3.18 4.49 14.45
C LYS A 42 3.79 4.82 13.10
N PHE A 43 5.09 4.55 12.92
CA PHE A 43 5.73 4.68 11.62
C PHE A 43 5.02 3.85 10.54
N ILE A 44 4.80 2.56 10.80
CA ILE A 44 4.15 1.66 9.84
C ILE A 44 2.75 2.16 9.48
N LYS A 45 1.94 2.57 10.47
CA LYS A 45 0.60 3.12 10.22
C LYS A 45 0.67 4.38 9.37
N SER A 46 1.53 5.34 9.72
CA SER A 46 1.69 6.58 8.97
C SER A 46 2.16 6.35 7.53
N PHE A 47 3.03 5.36 7.31
CA PHE A 47 3.49 5.00 5.97
C PHE A 47 2.37 4.35 5.13
N CYS A 48 1.62 3.41 5.71
CA CYS A 48 0.69 2.56 4.97
C CYS A 48 -0.72 3.14 4.80
N GLU A 49 -1.20 3.99 5.71
CA GLU A 49 -2.61 4.40 5.75
C GLU A 49 -3.02 5.21 4.51
N GLY A 50 -2.21 6.17 4.08
CA GLY A 50 -2.48 6.96 2.88
C GLY A 50 -2.50 6.11 1.60
N ILE A 51 -1.60 5.13 1.50
CA ILE A 51 -1.51 4.21 0.35
C ILE A 51 -2.74 3.31 0.29
N ARG A 52 -3.17 2.77 1.44
CA ARG A 52 -4.38 1.96 1.54
C ARG A 52 -5.63 2.77 1.20
N TYR A 53 -5.71 4.02 1.66
CA TYR A 53 -6.82 4.91 1.32
C TYR A 53 -6.88 5.14 -0.20
N LEU A 54 -5.74 5.48 -0.82
CA LEU A 54 -5.63 5.65 -2.27
C LEU A 54 -6.10 4.43 -3.05
N GLU A 55 -5.64 3.22 -2.70
CA GLU A 55 -6.07 1.99 -3.38
C GLU A 55 -7.59 1.80 -3.27
N ASN A 56 -8.16 1.99 -2.08
CA ASN A 56 -9.60 1.81 -1.88
C ASN A 56 -10.42 2.82 -2.70
N GLU A 57 -10.00 4.08 -2.78
CA GLU A 57 -10.70 5.08 -3.58
C GLU A 57 -10.59 4.81 -5.08
N LEU A 58 -9.41 4.40 -5.58
CA LEU A 58 -9.25 3.98 -6.98
C LEU A 58 -10.12 2.76 -7.32
N LEU A 59 -10.17 1.77 -6.43
CA LEU A 59 -11.04 0.61 -6.62
C LEU A 59 -12.52 1.01 -6.64
N LYS A 60 -12.92 1.98 -5.81
CA LYS A 60 -14.32 2.46 -5.78
C LYS A 60 -14.70 3.21 -7.05
N ASP A 61 -13.83 4.10 -7.51
CA ASP A 61 -13.99 4.89 -8.73
C ASP A 61 -14.19 3.98 -9.95
N LYS A 62 -13.41 2.89 -10.03
CA LYS A 62 -13.51 1.90 -11.10
C LYS A 62 -14.60 0.85 -10.90
N GLY A 63 -15.36 0.92 -9.79
CA GLY A 63 -16.40 -0.05 -9.45
C GLY A 63 -15.88 -1.47 -9.15
N LEU A 64 -14.60 -1.60 -8.81
CA LEU A 64 -13.88 -2.84 -8.52
C LEU A 64 -13.74 -3.12 -7.02
N HIS A 65 -14.14 -2.18 -6.17
CA HIS A 65 -14.05 -2.34 -4.73
C HIS A 65 -14.96 -3.50 -4.25
N PRO A 66 -14.53 -4.33 -3.27
CA PRO A 66 -15.32 -5.46 -2.79
C PRO A 66 -16.76 -5.11 -2.35
N SER A 67 -16.98 -3.89 -1.86
CA SER A 67 -18.33 -3.41 -1.47
C SER A 67 -19.25 -3.10 -2.66
N GLN A 68 -18.72 -2.98 -3.88
CA GLN A 68 -19.46 -2.68 -5.11
C GLN A 68 -19.45 -3.84 -6.10
N ILE A 69 -18.51 -4.77 -5.98
CA ILE A 69 -18.29 -5.83 -6.97
C ILE A 69 -19.54 -6.66 -7.24
N GLN A 70 -20.36 -6.95 -6.22
CA GLN A 70 -21.59 -7.72 -6.38
C GLN A 70 -22.64 -6.94 -7.19
N LYS A 71 -22.74 -5.63 -6.98
CA LYS A 71 -23.64 -4.75 -7.74
C LYS A 71 -23.19 -4.57 -9.19
N ASN A 72 -21.88 -4.58 -9.42
CA ASN A 72 -21.27 -4.34 -10.72
C ASN A 72 -20.96 -5.64 -11.49
N MET A 73 -21.22 -6.82 -10.91
CA MET A 73 -20.76 -8.11 -11.44
C MET A 73 -21.20 -8.35 -12.88
N THR A 74 -22.44 -7.97 -13.24
CA THR A 74 -22.97 -8.08 -14.60
C THR A 74 -22.17 -7.23 -15.59
N TYR A 75 -21.87 -5.98 -15.23
CA TYR A 75 -21.08 -5.08 -16.07
C TYR A 75 -19.64 -5.57 -16.23
N LEU A 76 -19.00 -5.94 -15.11
CA LEU A 76 -17.61 -6.40 -15.09
C LEU A 76 -17.43 -7.68 -15.92
N SER A 77 -18.38 -8.61 -15.82
CA SER A 77 -18.38 -9.86 -16.61
C SER A 77 -18.59 -9.60 -18.11
N ALA A 78 -19.37 -8.58 -18.46
CA ALA A 78 -19.59 -8.19 -19.86
C ALA A 78 -18.39 -7.42 -20.46
N HIS A 79 -17.55 -6.80 -19.63
CA HIS A 79 -16.40 -5.98 -20.05
C HIS A 79 -15.09 -6.46 -19.39
N PRO A 80 -14.65 -7.71 -19.64
CA PRO A 80 -13.50 -8.29 -18.95
C PRO A 80 -12.18 -7.57 -19.27
N GLN A 81 -12.02 -7.09 -20.52
CA GLN A 81 -10.81 -6.36 -20.93
C GLN A 81 -10.67 -5.02 -20.21
N GLU A 82 -11.79 -4.30 -20.04
CA GLU A 82 -11.81 -3.04 -19.30
C GLU A 82 -11.52 -3.30 -17.81
N THR A 83 -12.11 -4.35 -17.24
CA THR A 83 -11.86 -4.78 -15.86
C THR A 83 -10.36 -5.06 -15.62
N ILE A 84 -9.72 -5.81 -16.51
CA ILE A 84 -8.27 -6.10 -16.45
C ILE A 84 -7.47 -4.80 -16.54
N LYS A 85 -7.79 -3.92 -17.49
CA LYS A 85 -7.12 -2.64 -17.67
C LYS A 85 -7.23 -1.76 -16.42
N ASN A 86 -8.42 -1.67 -15.83
CA ASN A 86 -8.65 -0.88 -14.64
C ASN A 86 -7.89 -1.44 -13.44
N MET A 87 -7.88 -2.77 -13.24
CA MET A 87 -7.06 -3.40 -12.19
C MET A 87 -5.56 -3.13 -12.39
N ALA A 88 -5.06 -3.23 -13.63
CA ALA A 88 -3.67 -2.92 -13.95
C ALA A 88 -3.32 -1.43 -13.69
N GLU A 89 -4.26 -0.52 -13.97
CA GLU A 89 -4.11 0.89 -13.65
C GLU A 89 -4.01 1.13 -12.13
N VAL A 90 -4.93 0.54 -11.34
CA VAL A 90 -4.88 0.63 -9.87
C VAL A 90 -3.53 0.13 -9.35
N LYS A 91 -3.12 -1.07 -9.79
CA LYS A 91 -1.83 -1.67 -9.42
C LYS A 91 -0.68 -0.71 -9.70
N ARG A 92 -0.60 -0.17 -10.92
CA ARG A 92 0.46 0.76 -11.33
C ARG A 92 0.50 2.01 -10.46
N VAL A 93 -0.65 2.63 -10.20
CA VAL A 93 -0.72 3.86 -9.40
C VAL A 93 -0.28 3.60 -7.96
N VAL A 94 -0.75 2.52 -7.35
CA VAL A 94 -0.38 2.16 -5.98
C VAL A 94 1.11 1.81 -5.89
N THR A 95 1.67 1.08 -6.86
CA THR A 95 3.12 0.81 -6.94
C THR A 95 3.93 2.10 -6.99
N VAL A 96 3.50 3.10 -7.78
CA VAL A 96 4.18 4.39 -7.85
C VAL A 96 4.12 5.10 -6.50
N GLU A 97 2.98 5.08 -5.83
CA GLU A 97 2.83 5.73 -4.53
C GLU A 97 3.65 5.06 -3.43
N VAL A 98 3.72 3.72 -3.38
CA VAL A 98 4.60 2.99 -2.45
C VAL A 98 6.05 3.45 -2.61
N ASN A 99 6.55 3.51 -3.85
CA ASN A 99 7.91 3.95 -4.12
C ASN A 99 8.12 5.44 -3.81
N ARG A 100 7.11 6.29 -4.04
CA ARG A 100 7.16 7.71 -3.71
C ARG A 100 7.25 7.92 -2.20
N GLN A 101 6.38 7.26 -1.43
CA GLN A 101 6.40 7.33 0.03
C GLN A 101 7.71 6.79 0.59
N PHE A 102 8.23 5.68 0.04
CA PHE A 102 9.56 5.18 0.43
C PHE A 102 10.65 6.25 0.25
N ARG A 103 10.72 6.91 -0.90
CA ARG A 103 11.71 7.99 -1.13
C ARG A 103 11.54 9.16 -0.18
N HIS A 104 10.30 9.58 0.06
CA HIS A 104 10.01 10.69 0.99
C HIS A 104 10.45 10.36 2.41
N PHE A 105 10.03 9.21 2.95
CA PHE A 105 10.41 8.79 4.29
C PHE A 105 11.91 8.54 4.40
N ASN A 106 12.53 7.90 3.41
CA ASN A 106 13.98 7.67 3.43
C ASN A 106 14.76 9.00 3.50
N THR A 107 14.37 9.98 2.69
CA THR A 107 15.00 11.32 2.69
C THR A 107 14.72 12.05 4.00
N PHE A 108 13.47 12.07 4.46
CA PHE A 108 13.11 12.77 5.70
C PHE A 108 13.79 12.17 6.93
N LEU A 109 13.83 10.85 7.04
CA LEU A 109 14.44 10.15 8.16
C LEU A 109 15.98 10.20 8.12
N SER A 110 16.61 10.23 6.92
CA SER A 110 18.06 10.39 6.83
C SER A 110 18.55 11.71 7.40
N GLU A 111 17.80 12.79 7.16
CA GLU A 111 18.11 14.12 7.71
C GLU A 111 17.94 14.17 9.23
N LEU A 112 17.02 13.38 9.79
CA LEU A 112 16.79 13.32 11.25
C LEU A 112 17.73 12.36 11.98
N ALA A 113 18.33 11.41 11.28
CA ALA A 113 19.24 10.41 11.84
C ALA A 113 20.71 10.84 11.81
N SER A 114 21.01 11.97 11.14
CA SER A 114 22.33 12.61 11.11
C SER A 114 22.54 13.52 12.32
#